data_AF-A0A6I2FTC6-F1
#
_entry.id   AF-A0A6I2FTC6-F1
#
_cell.length_a   1.000
_cell.length_b   1.000
_cell.length_c   1.000
_cell.angle_alpha   90.00
_cell.angle_beta   90.00
_cell.angle_gamma   90.00
#
_symmetry.space_group_name_H-M   'P 1'
#
loop_
_entity.id
_entity.type
_entity.pdbx_description
1 polymer ?
#
loop_
_entity_poly.entity_id
_entity_poly.type
_entity_poly.pdbx_seq_one_letter_code
_entity_poly.pdbx_strand_id
1 'polypeptide(L)'
;MGEPWPSGGQDWQPTGIPGEALVELDVFPPEQHQRWTVLLRLLLAIPQLIVMWFLGFAAFVVVVCGWFGALFTGRLPQWCGEFLRGYFSYSARVYGYLMLVVDEYPPFAWNPPNYPVRVLFPPPTELNRLAVLFRLILAFPILVFTSWLVSGWAMLAFVFWLIVLITGRMPRSVFEATTAIMRTELRTQAYTYLLTPAYLKGVFGDQTGVPVDPATAQWGQPVRQWGQPAPQSPTRPLLLSRGGQVLLIVMLILGILASMLQTVTGDDGDIDDFSLARTTSQILTP
;
A
#
# COMPACT_ATOMS: atom_id res chain seq x y z
N MET A 1 -5.92 -27.43 18.50
CA MET A 1 -4.56 -26.91 18.73
C MET A 1 -3.90 -26.91 17.36
N GLY A 2 -3.99 -25.80 16.64
CA GLY A 2 -3.35 -25.67 15.33
C GLY A 2 -1.84 -25.57 15.52
N GLU A 3 -1.07 -26.20 14.66
CA GLU A 3 0.39 -26.08 14.71
C GLU A 3 0.81 -24.61 14.62
N PRO A 4 1.84 -24.17 15.37
CA PRO A 4 2.35 -22.82 15.28
C PRO A 4 2.78 -22.54 13.84
N TRP A 5 2.31 -21.42 13.29
CA TRP A 5 2.68 -20.98 11.94
C TRP A 5 4.20 -21.00 11.77
N PRO A 6 4.72 -21.58 10.67
CA PRO A 6 6.16 -21.69 10.46
C PRO A 6 6.77 -20.28 10.53
N SER A 7 7.69 -20.09 11.48
CA SER A 7 8.47 -18.88 11.63
C SER A 7 9.22 -18.65 10.32
N GLY A 8 8.68 -17.80 9.44
CA GLY A 8 9.21 -17.63 8.10
C GLY A 8 10.65 -17.12 8.16
N GLY A 9 11.58 -18.07 8.10
CA GLY A 9 13.01 -17.85 7.96
C GLY A 9 13.34 -17.37 6.55
N GLN A 10 14.63 -17.12 6.33
CA GLN A 10 15.27 -16.61 5.12
C GLN A 10 15.04 -17.48 3.85
N ASP A 11 14.29 -18.57 3.95
CA ASP A 11 14.19 -19.65 2.96
C ASP A 11 12.99 -19.51 2.00
N TRP A 12 12.35 -18.34 1.94
CA TRP A 12 11.12 -18.15 1.18
C TRP A 12 11.33 -17.28 -0.07
N GLN A 13 11.29 -17.93 -1.25
CA GLN A 13 11.49 -17.32 -2.56
C GLN A 13 10.16 -16.89 -3.21
N PRO A 14 10.15 -15.79 -3.99
CA PRO A 14 8.94 -15.28 -4.64
C PRO A 14 8.33 -16.30 -5.61
N THR A 15 7.05 -16.61 -5.43
CA THR A 15 6.17 -17.35 -6.36
C THR A 15 5.58 -16.48 -7.48
N GLY A 16 6.09 -15.26 -7.69
CA GLY A 16 5.76 -14.49 -8.90
C GLY A 16 6.20 -15.27 -10.14
N ILE A 17 5.50 -15.10 -11.26
CA ILE A 17 5.95 -15.65 -12.55
C ILE A 17 7.41 -15.21 -12.76
N PRO A 18 8.34 -16.11 -13.11
CA PRO A 18 9.75 -15.73 -13.34
C PRO A 18 9.83 -14.54 -14.30
N GLY A 19 10.28 -13.38 -13.81
CA GLY A 19 10.46 -12.15 -14.59
C GLY A 19 9.50 -10.99 -14.29
N GLU A 20 8.44 -11.17 -13.50
CA GLU A 20 7.57 -10.04 -13.11
C GLU A 20 8.03 -9.40 -11.79
N ALA A 21 8.56 -8.18 -11.86
CA ALA A 21 9.05 -7.41 -10.72
C ALA A 21 7.92 -6.81 -9.85
N LEU A 22 6.96 -7.62 -9.39
CA LEU A 22 5.84 -7.13 -8.58
C LEU A 22 6.20 -7.11 -7.08
N VAL A 23 5.74 -6.09 -6.36
CA VAL A 23 5.82 -6.06 -4.88
C VAL A 23 4.69 -6.91 -4.31
N GLU A 24 5.06 -7.75 -3.35
CA GLU A 24 4.15 -8.71 -2.75
C GLU A 24 4.02 -8.40 -1.27
N LEU A 25 2.77 -8.41 -0.80
CA LEU A 25 2.40 -8.12 0.57
C LEU A 25 1.83 -9.41 1.16
N ASP A 26 2.42 -9.84 2.26
CA ASP A 26 1.99 -10.98 3.06
C ASP A 26 1.46 -10.47 4.40
N VAL A 27 0.20 -10.78 4.69
CA VAL A 27 -0.48 -10.41 5.93
C VAL A 27 -1.18 -11.62 6.54
N PHE A 28 -0.87 -11.89 7.80
CA PHE A 28 -1.54 -12.91 8.61
C PHE A 28 -2.66 -12.26 9.45
N PRO A 29 -3.93 -12.67 9.29
CA PRO A 29 -5.02 -12.12 10.08
C PRO A 29 -4.91 -12.56 11.55
N PRO A 30 -5.10 -11.65 12.53
CA PRO A 30 -5.17 -12.03 13.94
C PRO A 30 -6.45 -12.85 14.21
N GLU A 31 -6.34 -13.92 15.01
CA GLU A 31 -7.49 -14.79 15.32
C GLU A 31 -8.52 -14.11 16.25
N GLN A 32 -8.12 -13.13 17.06
CA GLN A 32 -9.00 -12.36 17.96
C GLN A 32 -8.45 -10.96 18.26
N HIS A 33 -9.27 -9.91 18.12
CA HIS A 33 -8.90 -8.54 18.50
C HIS A 33 -9.32 -8.24 19.95
N GLN A 34 -8.38 -7.75 20.76
CA GLN A 34 -8.71 -7.22 22.09
C GLN A 34 -9.35 -5.82 21.95
N ARG A 35 -10.58 -5.66 22.44
CA ARG A 35 -11.41 -4.45 22.19
C ARG A 35 -10.80 -3.15 22.76
N TRP A 36 -10.05 -3.25 23.85
CA TRP A 36 -9.46 -2.11 24.54
C TRP A 36 -8.23 -1.54 23.83
N THR A 37 -7.46 -2.41 23.16
CA THR A 37 -6.31 -1.96 22.36
C THR A 37 -6.73 -1.20 21.11
N VAL A 38 -7.95 -1.41 20.59
CA VAL A 38 -8.49 -0.63 19.44
C VAL A 38 -8.67 0.85 19.76
N LEU A 39 -9.10 1.18 20.99
CA LEU A 39 -9.30 2.57 21.41
C LEU A 39 -7.96 3.26 21.72
N LEU A 40 -7.08 2.57 22.47
CA LEU A 40 -5.74 3.08 22.76
C LEU A 40 -4.79 3.04 21.55
N ARG A 41 -5.18 2.34 20.47
CA ARG A 41 -4.37 2.20 19.25
C ARG A 41 -4.01 3.54 18.65
N LEU A 42 -4.96 4.47 18.58
CA LEU A 42 -4.71 5.79 17.98
C LEU A 42 -3.67 6.58 18.79
N LEU A 43 -3.71 6.47 20.12
CA LEU A 43 -2.74 7.09 21.02
C LEU A 43 -1.35 6.42 20.91
N LEU A 44 -1.31 5.08 20.90
CA LEU A 44 -0.09 4.28 20.72
C LEU A 44 0.55 4.46 19.34
N ALA A 45 -0.23 4.84 18.34
CA ALA A 45 0.26 5.11 17.00
C ALA A 45 0.95 6.48 16.88
N ILE A 46 0.76 7.42 17.82
CA ILE A 46 1.38 8.75 17.74
C ILE A 46 2.91 8.67 17.65
N PRO A 47 3.63 7.92 18.51
CA PRO A 47 5.07 7.73 18.37
C PRO A 47 5.49 7.15 17.01
N GLN A 48 4.71 6.21 16.48
CA GLN A 48 4.97 5.57 15.18
C GLN A 48 4.80 6.56 14.04
N LEU A 49 3.78 7.41 14.10
CA LEU A 49 3.51 8.47 13.11
C LEU A 49 4.62 9.52 13.10
N ILE A 50 5.16 9.90 14.26
CA ILE A 50 6.29 10.83 14.35
C ILE A 50 7.52 10.22 13.65
N VAL A 51 7.87 8.97 13.97
CA VAL A 51 9.00 8.27 13.32
C VAL A 51 8.76 8.14 11.82
N MET A 52 7.56 7.74 11.41
CA MET A 52 7.18 7.60 10.00
C MET A 52 7.27 8.94 9.25
N TRP A 53 6.94 10.06 9.89
CA TRP A 53 7.06 11.39 9.30
C TRP A 53 8.52 11.77 9.03
N PHE A 54 9.42 11.57 10.01
CA PHE A 54 10.86 11.77 9.81
C PHE A 54 11.44 10.83 8.74
N LEU A 55 11.04 9.56 8.76
CA LEU A 55 11.44 8.57 7.74
C LEU A 55 10.91 8.96 6.35
N GLY A 56 9.70 9.51 6.26
CA GLY A 56 9.12 9.99 5.01
C GLY A 56 9.89 11.17 4.43
N PHE A 57 10.31 12.10 5.29
CA PHE A 57 11.20 13.19 4.87
C PHE A 57 12.54 12.68 4.36
N ALA A 58 13.16 11.74 5.08
CA ALA A 58 14.39 11.09 4.60
C ALA A 58 14.15 10.35 3.27
N ALA A 59 13.05 9.61 3.13
CA ALA A 59 12.69 8.90 1.91
C ALA A 59 12.54 9.85 0.73
N PHE A 60 11.94 11.04 0.92
CA PHE A 60 11.85 12.06 -0.12
C PHE A 60 13.24 12.46 -0.64
N VAL A 61 14.18 12.77 0.27
CA VAL A 61 15.56 13.10 -0.12
C VAL A 61 16.23 11.94 -0.84
N VAL A 62 16.07 10.71 -0.34
CA VAL A 62 16.64 9.50 -0.95
C VAL A 62 16.07 9.24 -2.35
N VAL A 63 14.78 9.48 -2.58
CA VAL A 63 14.16 9.35 -3.91
C VAL A 63 14.72 10.37 -4.88
N VAL A 64 14.87 11.63 -4.45
CA VAL A 64 15.45 12.66 -5.31
C VAL A 64 16.87 12.25 -5.72
N CYS A 65 17.71 11.83 -4.78
CA CYS A 65 19.04 11.29 -5.08
C CYS A 65 18.99 10.05 -5.99
N GLY A 66 18.05 9.13 -5.72
CA GLY A 66 17.86 7.90 -6.48
C GLY A 66 17.37 8.15 -7.90
N TRP A 67 16.56 9.18 -8.12
CA TRP A 67 16.07 9.60 -9.43
C TRP A 67 17.22 10.11 -10.30
N PHE A 68 18.07 10.99 -9.76
CA PHE A 68 19.30 11.41 -10.46
C PHE A 68 20.21 10.22 -10.73
N GLY A 69 20.45 9.37 -9.72
CA GLY A 69 21.27 8.16 -9.87
C GLY A 69 20.75 7.23 -10.97
N ALA A 70 19.44 6.99 -11.02
CA ALA A 70 18.79 6.15 -12.03
C ALA A 70 18.82 6.78 -13.43
N LEU A 71 18.76 8.10 -13.55
CA LEU A 71 18.86 8.79 -14.83
C LEU A 71 20.25 8.61 -15.48
N PHE A 72 21.31 8.73 -14.68
CA PHE A 72 22.70 8.58 -15.17
C PHE A 72 23.09 7.12 -15.38
N THR A 73 22.73 6.24 -14.43
CA THR A 73 23.21 4.85 -14.42
C THR A 73 22.24 3.84 -15.00
N GLY A 74 20.97 4.21 -15.26
CA GLY A 74 19.92 3.28 -15.66
C GLY A 74 19.50 2.29 -14.56
N ARG A 75 19.99 2.46 -13.34
CA ARG A 75 19.70 1.60 -12.19
C ARG A 75 19.60 2.42 -10.91
N LEU A 76 18.77 1.97 -9.97
CA LEU A 76 18.69 2.62 -8.66
C LEU A 76 19.98 2.33 -7.87
N PRO A 77 20.65 3.34 -7.28
CA PRO A 77 21.79 3.10 -6.39
C PRO A 77 21.42 2.12 -5.27
N GLN A 78 22.32 1.21 -4.94
CA GLN A 78 22.04 0.14 -3.98
C GLN A 78 21.58 0.69 -2.62
N TRP A 79 22.26 1.71 -2.10
CA TRP A 79 21.93 2.36 -0.83
C TRP A 79 20.52 3.00 -0.86
N CYS A 80 20.11 3.61 -1.98
CA CYS A 80 18.76 4.16 -2.13
C CYS A 80 17.73 3.03 -2.05
N GLY A 81 17.97 1.94 -2.78
CA GLY A 81 17.08 0.80 -2.81
C GLY A 81 16.95 0.12 -1.45
N GLU A 82 18.03 -0.05 -0.71
CA GLU A 82 18.02 -0.63 0.64
C GLU A 82 17.22 0.24 1.63
N PHE A 83 17.45 1.56 1.59
CA PHE A 83 16.70 2.49 2.43
C PHE A 83 15.19 2.46 2.11
N LEU A 84 14.83 2.57 0.83
CA LEU A 84 13.43 2.63 0.41
C LEU A 84 12.68 1.33 0.69
N ARG A 85 13.31 0.16 0.50
CA ARG A 85 12.69 -1.13 0.83
C ARG A 85 12.36 -1.25 2.32
N GLY A 86 13.25 -0.81 3.18
CA GLY A 86 12.98 -0.86 4.61
C GLY A 86 12.00 0.22 5.08
N TYR A 87 12.02 1.41 4.46
CA TYR A 87 10.97 2.42 4.67
C TYR A 87 9.59 1.85 4.34
N PHE A 88 9.39 1.28 3.17
CA PHE A 88 8.09 0.69 2.79
C PHE A 88 7.71 -0.52 3.62
N SER A 89 8.68 -1.34 4.02
CA SER A 89 8.44 -2.43 4.97
C SER A 89 7.93 -1.90 6.31
N TYR A 90 8.53 -0.82 6.81
CA TYR A 90 8.11 -0.16 8.05
C TYR A 90 6.72 0.47 7.90
N SER A 91 6.50 1.26 6.85
CA SER A 91 5.21 1.91 6.57
C SER A 91 4.09 0.88 6.44
N ALA A 92 4.31 -0.25 5.75
CA ALA A 92 3.32 -1.33 5.65
C ALA A 92 2.90 -1.88 7.02
N ARG A 93 3.84 -1.99 7.98
CA ARG A 93 3.55 -2.45 9.35
C ARG A 93 2.73 -1.42 10.11
N VAL A 94 3.08 -0.14 9.99
CA VAL A 94 2.35 0.97 10.63
C VAL A 94 0.94 1.10 10.06
N TYR A 95 0.79 1.05 8.74
CA TYR A 95 -0.52 1.06 8.09
C TYR A 95 -1.34 -0.19 8.43
N GLY A 96 -0.74 -1.38 8.43
CA GLY A 96 -1.43 -2.61 8.84
C GLY A 96 -1.96 -2.54 10.27
N TYR A 97 -1.22 -1.89 11.17
CA TYR A 97 -1.66 -1.61 12.53
C TYR A 97 -2.80 -0.57 12.56
N LEU A 98 -2.63 0.59 11.90
CA LEU A 98 -3.63 1.66 11.86
C LEU A 98 -4.94 1.24 11.19
N MET A 99 -4.86 0.45 10.12
CA MET A 99 -6.00 -0.06 9.37
C MET A 99 -6.68 -1.27 10.04
N LEU A 100 -6.27 -1.63 11.26
CA LEU A 100 -6.83 -2.75 12.06
C LEU A 100 -6.66 -4.13 11.41
N VAL A 101 -5.73 -4.25 10.46
CA VAL A 101 -5.44 -5.51 9.77
C VAL A 101 -4.62 -6.44 10.68
N VAL A 102 -3.76 -5.86 11.53
CA VAL A 102 -2.92 -6.57 12.49
C VAL A 102 -3.09 -5.98 13.89
N ASP A 103 -3.03 -6.81 14.92
CA ASP A 103 -3.13 -6.37 16.32
C ASP A 103 -1.82 -6.11 17.03
N GLU A 104 -0.76 -6.74 16.56
CA GLU A 104 0.58 -6.59 17.13
C GLU A 104 1.12 -5.18 16.89
N TYR A 105 1.69 -4.58 17.92
CA TYR A 105 2.28 -3.25 17.83
C TYR A 105 3.55 -3.29 16.96
N PRO A 106 3.69 -2.40 15.96
CA PRO A 106 4.85 -2.40 15.08
C PRO A 106 6.13 -2.08 15.87
N PRO A 107 7.16 -2.94 15.83
CA PRO A 107 8.42 -2.64 16.49
C PRO A 107 9.17 -1.54 15.73
N PHE A 108 9.90 -0.68 16.46
CA PHE A 108 10.82 0.32 15.91
C PHE A 108 12.10 -0.33 15.37
N ALA A 109 11.94 -1.27 14.44
CA ALA A 109 13.03 -2.05 13.88
C ALA A 109 12.90 -2.13 12.36
N TRP A 110 14.05 -2.07 11.68
CA TRP A 110 14.11 -2.18 10.22
C TRP A 110 13.64 -3.57 9.75
N ASN A 111 14.15 -4.62 10.39
CA ASN A 111 13.82 -6.00 10.07
C ASN A 111 13.56 -6.84 11.34
N PRO A 112 12.38 -6.71 11.96
CA PRO A 112 11.97 -7.53 13.08
C PRO A 112 11.75 -8.98 12.61
N PRO A 113 12.35 -9.97 13.31
CA PRO A 113 12.01 -11.36 13.05
C PRO A 113 10.55 -11.61 13.42
N ASN A 114 9.82 -12.36 12.58
CA ASN A 114 8.48 -12.88 12.86
C ASN A 114 7.31 -11.88 12.99
N TYR A 115 7.37 -10.70 12.33
CA TYR A 115 6.19 -9.81 12.26
C TYR A 115 5.15 -10.29 11.21
N PRO A 116 3.83 -10.14 11.46
CA PRO A 116 2.76 -10.63 10.59
C PRO A 116 2.57 -9.85 9.28
N VAL A 117 3.10 -8.63 9.14
CA VAL A 117 3.14 -7.90 7.87
C VAL A 117 4.53 -7.97 7.26
N ARG A 118 4.65 -8.62 6.10
CA ARG A 118 5.91 -8.76 5.37
C ARG A 118 5.76 -8.25 3.94
N VAL A 119 6.70 -7.41 3.52
CA VAL A 119 6.76 -6.87 2.16
C VAL A 119 7.96 -7.51 1.47
N LEU A 120 7.70 -8.17 0.34
CA LEU A 120 8.71 -8.81 -0.48
C LEU A 120 8.94 -7.95 -1.71
N PHE A 121 10.18 -7.54 -1.90
CA PHE A 121 10.60 -6.72 -3.03
C PHE A 121 11.30 -7.58 -4.08
N PRO A 122 11.08 -7.29 -5.36
CA PRO A 122 11.84 -7.92 -6.42
C PRO A 122 13.33 -7.53 -6.33
N PRO A 123 14.23 -8.38 -6.86
CA PRO A 123 15.65 -8.05 -6.94
C PRO A 123 15.87 -6.76 -7.75
N PRO A 124 16.98 -6.03 -7.53
CA PRO A 124 17.31 -4.82 -8.29
C PRO A 124 17.22 -5.09 -9.79
N THR A 125 16.24 -4.47 -10.45
CA THR A 125 15.99 -4.64 -11.89
C THR A 125 16.43 -3.38 -12.63
N GLU A 126 16.87 -3.52 -13.88
CA GLU A 126 17.24 -2.38 -14.71
C GLU A 126 16.03 -1.48 -14.99
N LEU A 127 16.27 -0.16 -14.99
CA LEU A 127 15.24 0.86 -15.19
C LEU A 127 15.50 1.54 -16.53
N ASN A 128 14.49 1.56 -17.41
CA ASN A 128 14.59 2.34 -18.64
C ASN A 128 14.64 3.84 -18.29
N ARG A 129 15.71 4.54 -18.71
CA ARG A 129 15.97 5.95 -18.40
C ARG A 129 14.82 6.87 -18.83
N LEU A 130 14.21 6.59 -19.99
CA LEU A 130 13.04 7.34 -20.46
C LEU A 130 11.84 7.10 -19.54
N ALA A 131 11.65 5.87 -19.06
CA ALA A 131 10.61 5.54 -18.10
C ALA A 131 10.87 6.11 -16.70
N VAL A 132 12.11 6.49 -16.37
CA VAL A 132 12.47 7.24 -15.15
C VAL A 132 12.10 8.72 -15.31
N LEU A 133 12.42 9.31 -16.47
CA LEU A 133 12.12 10.71 -16.77
C LEU A 133 10.62 10.96 -16.89
N PHE A 134 9.92 10.13 -17.66
CA PHE A 134 8.46 10.19 -17.82
C PHE A 134 7.70 9.53 -16.66
N ARG A 135 8.40 9.08 -15.59
CA ARG A 135 7.76 8.37 -14.48
C ARG A 135 6.69 9.19 -13.80
N LEU A 136 6.87 10.49 -13.64
CA LEU A 136 5.88 11.36 -12.99
C LEU A 136 4.57 11.44 -13.78
N ILE A 137 4.68 11.51 -15.12
CA ILE A 137 3.52 11.53 -16.01
C ILE A 137 2.83 10.15 -16.03
N LEU A 138 3.62 9.06 -16.08
CA LEU A 138 3.12 7.68 -16.02
C LEU A 138 2.53 7.31 -14.65
N ALA A 139 3.04 7.91 -13.58
CA ALA A 139 2.56 7.69 -12.22
C ALA A 139 1.29 8.50 -11.94
N PHE A 140 1.02 9.58 -12.67
CA PHE A 140 -0.14 10.42 -12.39
C PHE A 140 -1.47 9.63 -12.40
N PRO A 141 -1.79 8.81 -13.42
CA PRO A 141 -3.03 8.02 -13.43
C PRO A 141 -3.13 7.04 -12.25
N ILE A 142 -2.00 6.40 -11.90
CA ILE A 142 -1.96 5.41 -10.82
C ILE A 142 -2.10 6.09 -9.45
N LEU A 143 -1.52 7.28 -9.29
CA LEU A 143 -1.58 8.07 -8.07
C LEU A 143 -3.00 8.55 -7.82
N VAL A 144 -3.68 9.07 -8.84
CA VAL A 144 -5.09 9.49 -8.75
C VAL A 144 -5.97 8.30 -8.38
N PHE A 145 -5.82 7.18 -9.09
CA PHE A 145 -6.57 5.95 -8.79
C PHE A 145 -6.34 5.46 -7.34
N THR A 146 -5.09 5.39 -6.90
CA THR A 146 -4.74 4.98 -5.53
C THR A 146 -5.28 5.98 -4.50
N SER A 147 -5.24 7.28 -4.79
CA SER A 147 -5.73 8.33 -3.90
C SER A 147 -7.24 8.21 -3.68
N TRP A 148 -8.01 7.91 -4.73
CA TRP A 148 -9.44 7.63 -4.59
C TRP A 148 -9.72 6.39 -3.73
N LEU A 149 -8.99 5.29 -3.93
CA LEU A 149 -9.16 4.10 -3.10
C LEU A 149 -8.89 4.39 -1.61
N VAL A 150 -7.77 5.07 -1.32
CA VAL A 150 -7.38 5.41 0.06
C VAL A 150 -8.37 6.41 0.68
N SER A 151 -8.85 7.38 -0.08
CA SER A 151 -9.83 8.37 0.38
C SER A 151 -11.19 7.71 0.69
N GLY A 152 -11.62 6.78 -0.16
CA GLY A 152 -12.82 5.97 0.05
C GLY A 152 -12.72 5.10 1.30
N TRP A 153 -11.56 4.47 1.51
CA TRP A 153 -11.28 3.74 2.74
C TRP A 153 -11.30 4.67 3.95
N ALA A 154 -10.70 5.86 3.87
CA ALA A 154 -10.66 6.83 4.97
C ALA A 154 -12.07 7.30 5.40
N MET A 155 -13.00 7.49 4.46
CA MET A 155 -14.40 7.79 4.78
C MET A 155 -15.07 6.67 5.56
N LEU A 156 -14.76 5.41 5.23
CA LEU A 156 -15.30 4.24 5.92
C LEU A 156 -14.47 3.84 7.14
N ALA A 157 -13.29 4.41 7.36
CA ALA A 157 -12.38 4.03 8.44
C ALA A 157 -13.03 4.21 9.81
N PHE A 158 -13.81 5.29 10.00
CA PHE A 158 -14.57 5.50 11.23
C PHE A 158 -15.63 4.40 11.44
N VAL A 159 -16.32 4.00 10.37
CA VAL A 159 -17.33 2.93 10.40
C VAL A 159 -16.67 1.59 10.70
N PHE A 160 -15.54 1.28 10.07
CA PHE A 160 -14.79 0.05 10.35
C PHE A 160 -14.23 0.01 11.76
N TRP A 161 -13.70 1.13 12.23
CA TRP A 161 -13.26 1.27 13.61
C TRP A 161 -14.39 0.97 14.58
N LEU A 162 -15.59 1.52 14.36
CA LEU A 162 -16.78 1.23 15.16
C LEU A 162 -17.23 -0.25 15.06
N ILE A 163 -17.26 -0.82 13.85
CA ILE A 163 -17.62 -2.22 13.62
C ILE A 163 -16.67 -3.16 14.37
N VAL A 164 -15.35 -2.91 14.28
CA VAL A 164 -14.32 -3.71 14.96
C VAL A 164 -14.42 -3.54 16.47
N LEU A 165 -14.69 -2.33 16.96
CA LEU A 165 -14.90 -2.06 18.39
C LEU A 165 -16.08 -2.84 18.97
N ILE A 166 -17.21 -2.91 18.25
CA ILE A 166 -18.42 -3.63 18.70
C ILE A 166 -18.24 -5.15 18.53
N THR A 167 -17.76 -5.58 17.36
CA THR A 167 -17.75 -7.00 16.99
C THR A 167 -16.52 -7.74 17.56
N GLY A 168 -15.41 -7.04 17.83
CA GLY A 168 -14.14 -7.63 18.26
C GLY A 168 -13.47 -8.51 17.20
N ARG A 169 -13.97 -8.50 15.96
CA ARG A 169 -13.45 -9.25 14.81
C ARG A 169 -13.64 -8.45 13.52
N MET A 170 -12.64 -8.45 12.66
CA MET A 170 -12.74 -7.83 11.34
C MET A 170 -13.59 -8.71 10.40
N PRO A 171 -14.65 -8.18 9.75
CA PRO A 171 -15.38 -8.94 8.73
C PRO A 171 -14.45 -9.28 7.56
N ARG A 172 -14.57 -10.51 7.02
CA ARG A 172 -13.70 -11.00 5.93
C ARG A 172 -13.64 -10.04 4.74
N SER A 173 -14.77 -9.50 4.29
CA SER A 173 -14.84 -8.55 3.18
C SER A 173 -14.03 -7.27 3.44
N VAL A 174 -14.02 -6.77 4.68
CA VAL A 174 -13.29 -5.56 5.07
C VAL A 174 -11.79 -5.85 5.11
N PHE A 175 -11.38 -7.01 5.63
CA PHE A 175 -9.98 -7.46 5.63
C PHE A 175 -9.45 -7.63 4.20
N GLU A 176 -10.20 -8.34 3.35
CA GLU A 176 -9.88 -8.56 1.94
C GLU A 176 -9.71 -7.24 1.17
N ALA A 177 -10.68 -6.32 1.31
CA ALA A 177 -10.63 -5.01 0.66
C ALA A 177 -9.48 -4.14 1.18
N THR A 178 -9.29 -4.08 2.50
CA THR A 178 -8.22 -3.27 3.12
C THR A 178 -6.83 -3.79 2.72
N THR A 179 -6.65 -5.12 2.68
CA THR A 179 -5.39 -5.72 2.23
C THR A 179 -5.13 -5.47 0.74
N ALA A 180 -6.17 -5.50 -0.10
CA ALA A 180 -6.06 -5.16 -1.51
C ALA A 180 -5.66 -3.69 -1.72
N ILE A 181 -6.19 -2.77 -0.90
CA ILE A 181 -5.79 -1.36 -0.91
C ILE A 181 -4.33 -1.23 -0.47
N MET A 182 -3.92 -1.84 0.64
CA MET A 182 -2.55 -1.77 1.14
C MET A 182 -1.54 -2.35 0.11
N ARG A 183 -1.90 -3.46 -0.56
CA ARG A 183 -1.11 -4.01 -1.67
C ARG A 183 -1.02 -3.05 -2.85
N THR A 184 -2.14 -2.45 -3.25
CA THR A 184 -2.22 -1.48 -4.35
C THR A 184 -1.36 -0.26 -4.05
N GLU A 185 -1.46 0.26 -2.84
CA GLU A 185 -0.67 1.38 -2.36
C GLU A 185 0.83 1.05 -2.36
N LEU A 186 1.25 -0.09 -1.81
CA LEU A 186 2.65 -0.51 -1.82
C LEU A 186 3.20 -0.67 -3.24
N ARG A 187 2.43 -1.23 -4.17
CA ARG A 187 2.83 -1.35 -5.59
C ARG A 187 2.96 0.02 -6.25
N THR A 188 2.00 0.91 -6.02
CA THR A 188 2.02 2.29 -6.51
C THR A 188 3.21 3.08 -5.96
N GLN A 189 3.50 2.94 -4.66
CA GLN A 189 4.62 3.59 -4.02
C GLN A 189 5.95 3.02 -4.53
N ALA A 190 6.09 1.70 -4.63
CA ALA A 190 7.29 1.06 -5.17
C ALA A 190 7.56 1.43 -6.64
N TYR A 191 6.51 1.58 -7.45
CA TYR A 191 6.64 2.11 -8.81
C TYR A 191 7.07 3.58 -8.77
N THR A 192 6.36 4.44 -8.06
CA THR A 192 6.67 5.88 -8.01
C THR A 192 8.08 6.15 -7.47
N TYR A 193 8.56 5.35 -6.51
CA TYR A 193 9.86 5.49 -5.84
C TYR A 193 10.98 4.65 -6.48
N LEU A 194 10.78 4.17 -7.72
CA LEU A 194 11.83 3.52 -8.53
C LEU A 194 12.31 2.15 -8.03
N LEU A 195 11.61 1.55 -7.07
CA LEU A 195 11.92 0.20 -6.59
C LEU A 195 11.52 -0.88 -7.58
N THR A 196 10.52 -0.61 -8.43
CA THR A 196 10.10 -1.52 -9.49
C THR A 196 9.80 -0.80 -10.81
N PRO A 197 10.07 -1.43 -11.97
CA PRO A 197 9.53 -1.01 -13.25
C PRO A 197 8.10 -1.50 -13.52
N ALA A 198 7.57 -2.45 -12.74
CA ALA A 198 6.28 -3.07 -12.99
C ALA A 198 5.11 -2.11 -12.69
N TYR A 199 4.26 -1.88 -13.68
CA TYR A 199 3.03 -1.11 -13.52
C TYR A 199 1.98 -1.89 -12.70
N LEU A 200 1.04 -1.19 -12.05
CA LEU A 200 0.03 -1.79 -11.19
C LEU A 200 -0.77 -2.88 -11.91
N LYS A 201 -0.85 -4.06 -11.28
CA LYS A 201 -1.64 -5.22 -11.71
C LYS A 201 -2.36 -5.84 -10.50
N GLY A 202 -3.44 -6.57 -10.74
CA GLY A 202 -4.09 -7.42 -9.74
C GLY A 202 -4.76 -6.68 -8.57
N VAL A 203 -5.35 -5.49 -8.83
CA VAL A 203 -6.06 -4.70 -7.82
C VAL A 203 -7.26 -5.45 -7.24
N PHE A 204 -7.98 -6.18 -8.08
CA PHE A 204 -9.16 -6.98 -7.69
C PHE A 204 -8.82 -8.42 -7.34
N GLY A 205 -7.62 -8.65 -6.80
CA GLY A 205 -7.13 -9.97 -6.44
C GLY A 205 -6.41 -10.69 -7.58
N ASP A 206 -5.84 -11.83 -7.23
CA ASP A 206 -5.10 -12.71 -8.12
C ASP A 206 -6.06 -13.73 -8.75
N GLN A 207 -6.03 -13.88 -10.07
CA GLN A 207 -6.90 -14.84 -10.77
C GLN A 207 -6.34 -16.25 -10.57
N THR A 208 -7.12 -17.15 -9.98
CA THR A 208 -6.84 -18.60 -9.98
C THR A 208 -7.03 -19.14 -11.39
N GLY A 209 -6.02 -18.97 -12.23
CA GLY A 209 -6.18 -19.28 -13.65
C GLY A 209 -4.92 -19.09 -14.46
N VAL A 210 -3.74 -19.36 -13.90
CA VAL A 210 -2.66 -19.86 -14.75
C VAL A 210 -3.05 -21.32 -15.02
N PRO A 211 -3.49 -21.71 -16.24
CA PRO A 211 -3.44 -23.11 -16.59
C PRO A 211 -1.97 -23.48 -16.44
N VAL A 212 -1.65 -24.34 -15.48
CA VAL A 212 -0.40 -25.07 -15.56
C VAL A 212 -0.58 -25.93 -16.81
N ASP A 213 -0.16 -25.41 -17.96
CA ASP A 213 -0.08 -26.22 -19.16
C ASP A 213 0.86 -27.38 -18.78
N PRO A 214 0.39 -28.64 -18.77
CA PRO A 214 1.21 -29.77 -18.35
C PRO A 214 2.50 -29.88 -19.18
N ALA A 215 2.55 -29.27 -20.38
CA ALA A 215 3.75 -29.17 -21.19
C ALA A 215 4.77 -28.10 -20.70
N THR A 216 4.32 -27.05 -20.00
CA THR A 216 5.20 -25.99 -19.45
C THR A 216 5.64 -26.24 -18.01
N ALA A 217 5.00 -27.18 -17.31
CA ALA A 217 5.39 -27.62 -15.97
C ALA A 217 6.81 -28.23 -15.91
N GLN A 218 7.40 -28.54 -17.06
CA GLN A 218 8.66 -29.28 -17.15
C GLN A 218 9.91 -28.39 -17.23
N TRP A 219 9.79 -27.07 -17.43
CA TRP A 219 10.95 -26.19 -17.60
C TRP A 219 10.81 -24.87 -16.83
N GLY A 220 11.38 -24.82 -15.62
CA GLY A 220 11.75 -23.57 -14.96
C GLY A 220 10.98 -23.17 -13.70
N GLN A 221 10.01 -23.95 -13.24
CA GLN A 221 9.47 -23.76 -11.88
C GLN A 221 10.39 -24.44 -10.86
N PRO A 222 10.76 -23.77 -9.74
CA PRO A 222 11.27 -24.50 -8.59
C PRO A 222 10.12 -25.32 -8.00
N VAL A 223 9.97 -26.54 -8.49
CA VAL A 223 9.35 -27.62 -7.73
C VAL A 223 10.21 -27.77 -6.47
N ARG A 224 9.76 -27.27 -5.32
CA ARG A 224 10.32 -27.77 -4.06
C ARG A 224 9.88 -29.22 -3.91
N GLN A 225 10.78 -30.10 -4.32
CA GLN A 225 11.17 -31.36 -3.70
C GLN A 225 10.25 -31.85 -2.55
N TRP A 226 9.48 -32.91 -2.83
CA TRP A 226 8.76 -33.82 -1.91
C TRP A 226 7.73 -33.22 -0.92
N GLY A 227 6.45 -33.25 -1.32
CA GLY A 227 5.34 -33.57 -0.41
C GLY A 227 4.85 -32.51 0.59
N GLN A 228 5.46 -31.32 0.67
CA GLN A 228 4.95 -30.24 1.54
C GLN A 228 4.56 -29.00 0.68
N PRO A 229 3.28 -28.56 0.72
CA PRO A 229 2.91 -27.28 0.16
C PRO A 229 3.75 -26.19 0.82
N ALA A 230 4.41 -25.33 0.03
CA ALA A 230 5.05 -24.13 0.57
C ALA A 230 4.06 -23.41 1.49
N PRO A 231 4.47 -22.85 2.65
CA PRO A 231 3.57 -22.13 3.54
C PRO A 231 2.83 -21.07 2.72
N GLN A 232 1.55 -21.32 2.46
CA GLN A 232 0.72 -20.41 1.68
C GLN A 232 0.35 -19.27 2.61
N SER A 233 0.96 -18.11 2.37
CA SER A 233 0.47 -16.86 2.95
C SER A 233 -1.03 -16.73 2.66
N PRO A 234 -1.88 -16.39 3.65
CA PRO A 234 -3.33 -16.24 3.45
C PRO A 234 -3.72 -15.22 2.38
N THR A 235 -2.81 -14.32 2.04
CA THR A 235 -3.00 -13.20 1.11
C THR A 235 -2.20 -13.37 -0.18
N ARG A 236 -1.76 -14.60 -0.47
CA ARG A 236 -1.00 -14.96 -1.68
C ARG A 236 -1.33 -16.38 -2.21
N PRO A 237 -2.14 -16.52 -3.28
CA PRO A 237 -2.79 -15.45 -4.04
C PRO A 237 -3.83 -14.70 -3.20
N LEU A 238 -3.94 -13.38 -3.39
CA LEU A 238 -4.98 -12.59 -2.73
C LEU A 238 -6.30 -12.85 -3.46
N LEU A 239 -7.12 -13.73 -2.92
CA LEU A 239 -8.45 -14.01 -3.47
C LEU A 239 -9.47 -13.08 -2.84
N LEU A 240 -10.19 -12.33 -3.67
CA LEU A 240 -11.29 -11.49 -3.21
C LEU A 240 -12.61 -12.24 -3.37
N SER A 241 -13.38 -12.32 -2.29
CA SER A 241 -14.77 -12.71 -2.37
C SER A 241 -15.57 -11.66 -3.16
N ARG A 242 -16.75 -12.03 -3.68
CA ARG A 242 -17.66 -11.05 -4.30
C ARG A 242 -17.99 -9.89 -3.36
N GLY A 243 -18.11 -10.16 -2.06
CA GLY A 243 -18.34 -9.14 -1.03
C GLY A 243 -17.15 -8.18 -0.87
N GLY A 244 -15.93 -8.70 -0.84
CA GLY A 244 -14.70 -7.88 -0.81
C GLY A 244 -14.54 -7.03 -2.06
N GLN A 245 -14.85 -7.60 -3.24
CA GLN A 245 -14.81 -6.87 -4.52
C GLN A 245 -15.85 -5.74 -4.58
N VAL A 246 -17.08 -5.98 -4.15
CA VAL A 246 -18.13 -4.95 -4.08
C VAL A 246 -17.71 -3.84 -3.11
N LEU A 247 -17.15 -4.20 -1.96
CA LEU A 247 -16.69 -3.21 -0.97
C LEU A 247 -15.57 -2.32 -1.52
N LEU A 248 -14.61 -2.88 -2.27
CA LEU A 248 -13.59 -2.10 -2.97
C LEU A 248 -14.17 -1.12 -3.97
N ILE A 249 -15.17 -1.54 -4.75
CA ILE A 249 -15.85 -0.65 -5.71
C ILE A 249 -16.59 0.47 -4.98
N VAL A 250 -17.27 0.16 -3.88
CA VAL A 250 -17.94 1.17 -3.04
C VAL A 250 -16.93 2.19 -2.51
N MET A 251 -15.79 1.74 -1.98
CA MET A 251 -14.71 2.64 -1.56
C MET A 251 -14.23 3.53 -2.71
N LEU A 252 -13.97 2.95 -3.88
CA LEU A 252 -13.54 3.72 -5.05
C LEU A 252 -14.55 4.83 -5.40
N ILE A 253 -15.83 4.49 -5.45
CA ILE A 253 -16.90 5.47 -5.75
C ILE A 253 -16.96 6.57 -4.68
N LEU A 254 -16.90 6.19 -3.40
CA LEU A 254 -16.88 7.16 -2.30
C LEU A 254 -15.67 8.09 -2.37
N GLY A 255 -14.48 7.56 -2.70
CA GLY A 255 -13.28 8.35 -2.87
C GLY A 255 -13.34 9.33 -4.04
N ILE A 256 -13.92 8.91 -5.16
CA ILE A 256 -14.18 9.80 -6.30
C ILE A 256 -15.14 10.92 -5.88
N LEU A 257 -16.27 10.57 -5.24
CA LEU A 257 -17.25 11.54 -4.76
C LEU A 257 -16.61 12.55 -3.79
N ALA A 258 -15.79 12.07 -2.84
CA ALA A 258 -15.06 12.90 -1.89
C ALA A 258 -14.12 13.88 -2.60
N SER A 259 -13.40 13.42 -3.62
CA SER A 259 -12.48 14.26 -4.39
C SER A 259 -13.21 15.37 -5.14
N MET A 260 -14.41 15.11 -5.66
CA MET A 260 -15.20 16.15 -6.33
C MET A 260 -15.72 17.19 -5.33
N LEU A 261 -16.12 16.78 -4.13
CA LEU A 261 -16.58 17.70 -3.09
C LEU A 261 -15.49 18.67 -2.63
N GLN A 262 -14.24 18.20 -2.51
CA GLN A 262 -13.10 19.05 -2.19
C GLN A 262 -12.82 20.11 -3.26
N THR A 263 -13.00 19.77 -4.55
CA THR A 263 -12.83 20.72 -5.65
C THR A 263 -13.90 21.82 -5.62
N VAL A 264 -15.16 21.49 -5.34
CA VAL A 264 -16.26 22.46 -5.32
C VAL A 264 -16.15 23.43 -4.14
N THR A 265 -15.76 22.94 -2.97
CA THR A 265 -15.64 23.77 -1.76
C THR A 265 -14.41 24.68 -1.74
N GLY A 266 -13.45 24.48 -2.65
CA GLY A 266 -12.26 25.31 -2.77
C GLY A 266 -12.42 26.58 -3.62
N ASP A 267 -13.54 26.73 -4.36
CA ASP A 267 -13.71 27.79 -5.36
C ASP A 267 -14.49 29.02 -4.82
N ASP A 268 -15.20 28.89 -3.70
CA ASP A 268 -16.04 29.96 -3.13
C ASP A 268 -15.26 31.01 -2.32
N GLY A 269 -13.94 30.86 -2.15
CA GLY A 269 -13.14 31.73 -1.28
C GLY A 269 -12.59 33.03 -1.92
N ASP A 270 -12.50 33.10 -3.25
CA ASP A 270 -11.76 34.18 -3.94
C ASP A 270 -12.66 35.23 -4.64
N ILE A 271 -13.98 35.01 -4.70
CA ILE A 271 -14.89 35.89 -5.47
C ILE A 271 -15.38 37.09 -4.63
N ASP A 272 -15.44 36.96 -3.31
CA ASP A 272 -16.01 38.01 -2.45
C ASP A 272 -15.06 39.21 -2.24
N ASP A 273 -13.74 38.99 -2.28
CA ASP A 273 -12.75 40.03 -1.95
C ASP A 273 -12.59 41.08 -3.08
N PHE A 274 -12.81 40.67 -4.34
CA PHE A 274 -12.70 41.58 -5.49
C PHE A 274 -13.90 42.54 -5.64
N SER A 275 -15.04 42.23 -5.00
CA SER A 275 -16.25 43.06 -5.05
C SER A 275 -16.22 44.21 -4.04
N LEU A 276 -15.63 44.00 -2.86
CA LEU A 276 -15.56 45.00 -1.79
C LEU A 276 -14.56 46.13 -2.08
N ALA A 277 -13.46 45.81 -2.79
CA ALA A 277 -12.49 46.82 -3.21
C ALA A 277 -13.07 47.81 -4.25
N ARG A 278 -13.99 47.35 -5.12
CA ARG A 278 -14.56 48.16 -6.20
C ARG A 278 -15.68 49.09 -5.75
N THR A 279 -16.46 48.66 -4.74
CA THR A 279 -17.51 49.50 -4.15
C THR A 279 -16.92 50.62 -3.29
N THR A 280 -15.80 50.38 -2.62
CA THR A 280 -15.16 51.39 -1.76
C THR A 280 -14.54 52.55 -2.57
N SER A 281 -14.08 52.32 -3.80
CA SER A 281 -13.49 53.37 -4.64
C SER A 281 -14.52 54.30 -5.32
N GLN A 282 -15.81 53.94 -5.37
CA GLN A 282 -16.84 54.79 -5.99
C GLN A 282 -17.52 55.76 -5.02
N ILE A 283 -17.28 55.65 -3.71
CA ILE A 283 -17.93 56.49 -2.69
C ILE A 283 -17.04 57.70 -2.29
N LEU A 284 -15.82 57.79 -2.81
CA LEU A 284 -14.81 58.81 -2.45
C LEU A 284 -14.38 59.71 -3.62
N THR A 285 -15.33 60.17 -4.44
CA THR A 285 -15.09 61.30 -5.35
C THR A 285 -16.24 62.31 -5.19
N PRO A 286 -15.96 63.54 -4.70
CA PRO A 286 -16.96 64.60 -4.52
C PRO A 286 -17.42 65.22 -5.84
#